data_AF-A0A9K3D607-F1
#
_entry.id   AF-A0A9K3D607-F1
#
_cell.length_a   1.000
_cell.length_b   1.000
_cell.length_c   1.000
_cell.angle_alpha   90.00
_cell.angle_beta   90.00
_cell.angle_gamma   90.00
#
_symmetry.space_group_name_H-M   'P 1'
#
loop_
_entity.id
_entity.type
_entity.pdbx_description
1 polymer ?
#
loop_
_entity_poly.entity_id
_entity_poly.type
_entity_poly.pdbx_seq_one_letter_code
_entity_poly.pdbx_strand_id
1 'polypeptide(L)'
;VVSTAATRYIAKVQGAVINASHLTASGDTMRQWMPQESLSGEKFRPGLIPIYGASEIGSVLGATLMCLCHIAPLSLPLRSPPLPPPSRGSVTSILSRIVRRCWSPYQITPRVHCSRMERLLPPTLLPKPDRPLSPPAFYGWLVSALRAEGRGRVRGKTLVSERDNPAPAAFRPDKIFSGVLSITSMRITDSGGYEEDTKLATDTSGPKSATRQAQYAVLQVRIPEKPLFVDAHRRTVIPEVELSELLAVYDGKTISEDLQGNHRRMTINRLPKCLVIAPVRRTGTGERRAHGIEGEVQVNTVANNPTKLRYPSSLDLSPYLHPQSKDNTPDLPSYSLQAMVCRENSGNESGRDWSAYVATYDGWRKYLSGGVVETAPSMSQILDSDPVLQFWMPRSADPANVKTEAKLEAKKEEPRR
;
A
#
# COMPACT_ATOMS: atom_id res chain seq x y z
N VAL A 1 12.43 -0.56 46.98
CA VAL A 1 11.96 0.74 46.41
C VAL A 1 12.15 0.70 44.89
N VAL A 2 11.25 0.05 44.15
CA VAL A 2 11.17 0.30 42.71
C VAL A 2 10.62 1.71 42.60
N SER A 3 11.48 2.66 42.20
CA SER A 3 11.19 4.08 42.16
C SER A 3 9.81 4.35 41.57
N THR A 4 9.02 5.20 42.22
CA THR A 4 7.72 5.70 41.75
C THR A 4 7.81 6.25 40.32
N ALA A 5 8.99 6.67 39.87
CA ALA A 5 9.26 7.07 38.49
C ALA A 5 9.25 5.90 37.50
N ALA A 6 9.81 4.74 37.86
CA ALA A 6 9.79 3.55 37.01
C ALA A 6 8.37 3.01 36.83
N THR A 7 7.57 2.98 37.90
CA THR A 7 6.15 2.59 37.84
C THR A 7 5.34 3.55 36.98
N ARG A 8 5.60 4.87 37.09
CA ARG A 8 4.98 5.88 36.20
C ARG A 8 5.42 5.73 34.75
N TYR A 9 6.70 5.43 34.48
CA TYR A 9 7.21 5.19 33.13
C TYR A 9 6.55 3.96 32.50
N ILE A 10 6.45 2.86 33.25
CA ILE A 10 5.76 1.63 32.81
C ILE A 10 4.28 1.90 32.54
N ALA A 11 3.60 2.67 33.39
CA ALA A 11 2.22 3.07 33.16
C ALA A 11 2.07 3.92 31.88
N LYS A 12 3.02 4.83 31.59
CA LYS A 12 3.04 5.60 30.32
C LYS A 12 3.34 4.72 29.11
N VAL A 13 4.22 3.74 29.23
CA VAL A 13 4.54 2.73 28.19
C VAL A 13 3.31 1.87 27.87
N GLN A 14 2.59 1.42 28.90
CA GLN A 14 1.41 0.56 28.75
C GLN A 14 0.16 1.35 28.30
N GLY A 15 0.04 2.60 28.74
CA GLY A 15 -1.06 3.49 28.39
C GLY A 15 -0.90 4.14 27.01
N ALA A 16 0.34 4.40 26.57
CA ALA A 16 0.72 5.05 25.31
C ALA A 16 -0.33 6.06 24.80
N VAL A 17 -0.78 6.94 25.70
CA VAL A 17 -1.72 8.01 25.38
C VAL A 17 -0.89 9.14 24.81
N ILE A 18 -0.88 9.27 23.49
CA ILE A 18 -0.36 10.46 22.83
C ILE A 18 -1.41 11.55 23.06
N ASN A 19 -1.06 12.57 23.88
CA ASN A 19 -1.98 13.68 24.14
C ASN A 19 -2.35 14.39 22.84
N ALA A 20 -3.62 14.80 22.71
CA ALA A 20 -4.13 15.51 21.54
C ALA A 20 -3.33 16.79 21.21
N SER A 21 -2.69 17.41 22.20
CA SER A 21 -1.80 18.57 22.01
C SER A 21 -0.52 18.28 21.20
N HIS A 22 -0.16 17.01 21.03
CA HIS A 22 0.95 16.60 20.15
C HIS A 22 0.50 16.32 18.71
N LEU A 23 -0.81 16.24 18.45
CA LEU A 23 -1.41 15.89 17.17
C LEU A 23 -1.92 17.17 16.48
N THR A 24 -1.04 17.95 15.85
CA THR A 24 -1.46 19.04 14.94
C THR A 24 -1.93 18.49 13.59
N ALA A 25 -2.64 19.28 12.79
CA ALA A 25 -3.15 18.88 11.47
C ALA A 25 -2.05 18.44 10.48
N SER A 26 -0.80 18.84 10.71
CA SER A 26 0.40 18.37 10.01
C SER A 26 1.00 17.07 10.56
N GLY A 27 0.47 16.53 11.67
CA GLY A 27 0.83 15.24 12.29
C GLY A 27 2.23 15.14 12.91
N ASP A 28 3.20 15.88 12.36
CA ASP A 28 4.62 15.82 12.65
C ASP A 28 5.11 17.13 13.26
N THR A 29 4.95 17.28 14.57
CA THR A 29 5.73 18.29 15.28
C THR A 29 7.16 17.77 15.44
N MET A 30 8.18 18.60 15.17
CA MET A 30 9.61 18.28 15.33
C MET A 30 9.96 17.56 16.65
N ARG A 31 9.19 17.82 17.72
CA ARG A 31 9.35 17.18 19.03
C ARG A 31 9.06 15.68 19.05
N GLN A 32 8.18 15.17 18.17
CA GLN A 32 7.88 13.73 18.09
C GLN A 32 9.07 12.92 17.57
N TRP A 33 10.01 13.57 16.88
CA TRP A 33 11.10 12.91 16.18
C TRP A 33 12.48 13.11 16.83
N MET A 34 12.51 13.78 17.99
CA MET A 34 13.75 13.94 18.76
C MET A 34 14.23 12.58 19.29
N PRO A 35 15.54 12.29 19.24
CA PRO A 35 16.10 11.11 19.87
C PRO A 35 15.67 11.01 21.34
N GLN A 36 15.13 9.86 21.69
CA GLN A 36 14.77 9.44 23.03
C GLN A 36 15.67 8.29 23.47
N GLU A 37 15.70 8.03 24.77
CA GLU A 37 16.41 6.91 25.37
C GLU A 37 15.40 5.91 25.93
N SER A 38 15.57 4.64 25.56
CA SER A 38 14.76 3.56 26.12
C SER A 38 15.19 3.27 27.55
N LEU A 39 14.36 2.50 28.30
CA LEU A 39 14.77 2.01 29.61
C LEU A 39 16.01 1.11 29.55
N SER A 40 16.27 0.49 28.38
CA SER A 40 17.49 -0.29 28.12
C SER A 40 18.73 0.56 27.78
N GLY A 41 18.62 1.90 27.74
CA GLY A 41 19.72 2.79 27.37
C GLY A 41 19.96 2.92 25.86
N GLU A 42 19.09 2.33 25.03
CA GLU A 42 19.20 2.42 23.58
C GLU A 42 18.57 3.72 23.09
N LYS A 43 19.29 4.45 22.23
CA LYS A 43 18.74 5.65 21.58
C LYS A 43 17.80 5.25 20.46
N PHE A 44 16.62 5.84 20.43
CA PHE A 44 15.63 5.61 19.39
C PHE A 44 14.88 6.89 19.07
N ARG A 45 14.16 6.91 17.95
CA ARG A 45 13.28 8.02 17.59
C ARG A 45 11.85 7.48 17.47
N PRO A 46 10.85 8.11 18.08
CA PRO A 46 9.46 7.71 17.88
C PRO A 46 9.08 7.80 16.40
N GLY A 47 8.24 6.88 15.95
CA GLY A 47 7.96 6.64 14.54
C GLY A 47 9.00 5.72 13.88
N LEU A 48 10.28 5.85 14.26
CA LEU A 48 11.39 5.08 13.66
C LEU A 48 11.68 3.75 14.37
N ILE A 49 10.71 3.21 15.11
CA ILE A 49 10.89 1.99 15.88
C ILE A 49 10.57 0.78 14.99
N PRO A 50 11.50 -0.17 14.78
CA PRO A 50 11.25 -1.31 13.92
C PRO A 50 10.15 -2.22 14.46
N ILE A 51 9.27 -2.65 13.56
CA ILE A 51 8.29 -3.72 13.80
C ILE A 51 8.90 -5.04 13.34
N TYR A 52 8.96 -6.03 14.23
CA TYR A 52 9.58 -7.33 13.97
C TYR A 52 8.66 -8.48 14.41
N GLY A 53 8.94 -9.67 13.87
CA GLY A 53 8.30 -10.92 14.26
C GLY A 53 9.29 -12.09 14.13
N ALA A 54 8.96 -13.23 14.73
CA ALA A 54 9.88 -14.36 14.86
C ALA A 54 9.97 -15.25 13.59
N SER A 55 9.31 -14.90 12.48
CA SER A 55 9.15 -15.77 11.30
C SER A 55 9.08 -14.99 9.98
N GLU A 56 9.02 -15.70 8.84
CA GLU A 56 8.76 -15.12 7.51
C GLU A 56 7.50 -14.24 7.48
N ILE A 57 6.48 -14.62 8.26
CA ILE A 57 5.24 -13.84 8.43
C ILE A 57 5.57 -12.48 9.06
N GLY A 58 6.46 -12.47 10.06
CA GLY A 58 6.92 -11.27 10.74
C GLY A 58 7.61 -10.28 9.81
N SER A 59 8.35 -10.77 8.80
CA SER A 59 8.98 -9.94 7.76
C SER A 59 7.93 -9.20 6.92
N VAL A 60 6.92 -9.93 6.42
CA VAL A 60 5.81 -9.37 5.64
C VAL A 60 5.01 -8.36 6.45
N LEU A 61 4.63 -8.74 7.68
CA LEU A 61 3.82 -7.92 8.58
C LEU A 61 4.60 -6.68 9.01
N GLY A 62 5.85 -6.84 9.42
CA GLY A 62 6.72 -5.75 9.85
C GLY A 62 6.86 -4.70 8.76
N ALA A 63 7.28 -5.09 7.54
CA ALA A 63 7.45 -4.15 6.44
C ALA A 63 6.14 -3.43 6.06
N THR A 64 5.04 -4.17 5.97
CA THR A 64 3.74 -3.58 5.62
C THR A 64 3.22 -2.64 6.71
N LEU A 65 3.30 -3.05 7.98
CA LEU A 65 2.85 -2.26 9.12
C LEU A 65 3.72 -1.00 9.31
N MET A 66 5.03 -1.09 9.05
CA MET A 66 5.92 0.09 9.06
C MET A 66 5.44 1.14 8.06
N CYS A 67 5.16 0.75 6.82
CA CYS A 67 4.62 1.67 5.83
C CYS A 67 3.31 2.32 6.32
N LEU A 68 2.38 1.51 6.84
CA LEU A 68 1.07 1.98 7.33
C LEU A 68 1.16 2.91 8.54
N CYS A 69 2.16 2.73 9.42
CA CYS A 69 2.39 3.60 10.59
C CYS A 69 2.73 5.05 10.20
N HIS A 70 3.23 5.26 8.99
CA HIS A 70 3.63 6.57 8.45
C HIS A 70 2.61 7.18 7.48
N ILE A 71 1.53 6.46 7.13
CA ILE A 71 0.41 7.03 6.38
C ILE A 71 -0.47 7.83 7.33
N ALA A 72 -0.31 9.16 7.32
CA ALA A 72 -0.98 10.08 8.26
C ALA A 72 -2.51 9.90 8.38
N PRO A 73 -3.30 9.78 7.28
CA PRO A 73 -4.74 9.59 7.38
C PRO A 73 -5.15 8.31 8.15
N LEU A 74 -4.29 7.29 8.14
CA LEU A 74 -4.51 6.04 8.87
C LEU A 74 -3.95 6.13 10.29
N SER A 75 -2.72 6.60 10.44
CA SER A 75 -1.99 6.52 11.69
C SER A 75 -2.48 7.54 12.72
N LEU A 76 -2.85 8.76 12.31
CA LEU A 76 -3.27 9.82 13.24
C LEU A 76 -4.54 9.45 14.05
N PRO A 77 -5.65 8.96 13.43
CA PRO A 77 -6.81 8.55 14.20
C PRO A 77 -6.54 7.37 15.14
N LEU A 78 -5.58 6.51 14.77
CA LEU A 78 -5.17 5.36 15.60
C LEU A 78 -4.32 5.79 16.81
N ARG A 79 -3.64 6.94 16.73
CA ARG A 79 -2.86 7.56 17.82
C ARG A 79 -3.71 8.35 18.81
N SER A 80 -4.80 8.98 18.35
CA SER A 80 -5.65 9.84 19.20
C SER A 80 -6.57 9.01 20.12
N PRO A 81 -6.71 9.32 21.42
CA PRO A 81 -7.72 8.70 22.28
C PRO A 81 -9.15 9.09 21.82
N PRO A 82 -10.19 8.31 22.18
CA PRO A 82 -10.16 7.09 22.99
C PRO A 82 -9.63 5.87 22.23
N LEU A 83 -8.95 4.96 22.95
CA LEU A 83 -8.58 3.66 22.37
C LEU A 83 -9.86 2.84 22.14
N PRO A 84 -9.93 2.05 21.05
CA PRO A 84 -10.91 0.98 20.98
C PRO A 84 -10.73 0.12 22.25
N PRO A 85 -11.82 -0.19 23.00
CA PRO A 85 -11.73 -1.00 24.19
C PRO A 85 -10.99 -2.30 23.85
N PRO A 86 -10.20 -2.86 24.78
CA PRO A 86 -9.42 -4.04 24.52
C PRO A 86 -10.34 -5.26 24.32
N SER A 87 -10.88 -5.41 23.12
CA SER A 87 -11.56 -6.62 22.69
C SER A 87 -10.51 -7.60 22.18
N ARG A 88 -10.53 -8.82 22.73
CA ARG A 88 -9.75 -9.92 22.18
C ARG A 88 -10.22 -10.12 20.73
N GLY A 89 -9.31 -10.05 19.78
CA GLY A 89 -9.61 -10.30 18.37
C GLY A 89 -9.86 -9.08 17.48
N SER A 90 -9.96 -7.85 18.02
CA SER A 90 -10.11 -6.68 17.14
C SER A 90 -8.78 -6.31 16.46
N VAL A 91 -8.79 -6.37 15.13
CA VAL A 91 -7.72 -5.93 14.24
C VAL A 91 -7.45 -4.43 14.44
N THR A 92 -8.50 -3.61 14.51
CA THR A 92 -8.37 -2.15 14.75
C THR A 92 -7.71 -1.86 16.10
N SER A 93 -8.11 -2.58 17.14
CA SER A 93 -7.53 -2.43 18.48
C SER A 93 -6.04 -2.82 18.50
N ILE A 94 -5.67 -3.94 17.86
CA ILE A 94 -4.27 -4.39 17.77
C ILE A 94 -3.43 -3.43 16.93
N LEU A 95 -3.93 -3.00 15.77
CA LEU A 95 -3.26 -2.03 14.92
C LEU A 95 -3.04 -0.70 15.66
N SER A 96 -4.05 -0.20 16.39
CA SER A 96 -3.90 1.05 17.16
C SER A 96 -2.81 0.96 18.23
N ARG A 97 -2.67 -0.20 18.90
CA ARG A 97 -1.61 -0.43 19.87
C ARG A 97 -0.24 -0.47 19.21
N ILE A 98 -0.10 -1.12 18.05
CA ILE A 98 1.16 -1.15 17.29
C ILE A 98 1.54 0.28 16.89
N VAL A 99 0.62 1.04 16.29
CA VAL A 99 0.88 2.43 15.87
C VAL A 99 1.26 3.30 17.07
N ARG A 100 0.52 3.26 18.17
CA ARG A 100 0.87 4.03 19.39
C ARG A 100 2.21 3.62 19.97
N ARG A 101 2.53 2.32 19.94
CA ARG A 101 3.82 1.83 20.41
C ARG A 101 4.95 2.33 19.52
N CYS A 102 4.78 2.36 18.20
CA CYS A 102 5.80 2.90 17.30
C CYS A 102 6.02 4.39 17.52
N TRP A 103 4.96 5.14 17.82
CA TRP A 103 5.00 6.59 18.02
C TRP A 103 5.08 7.04 19.49
N SER A 104 5.30 6.11 20.41
CA SER A 104 5.44 6.43 21.83
C SER A 104 6.85 6.93 22.13
N PRO A 105 7.01 8.09 22.80
CA PRO A 105 8.30 8.58 23.27
C PRO A 105 8.87 7.75 24.42
N TYR A 106 8.10 6.79 24.95
CA TYR A 106 8.51 5.92 26.05
C TYR A 106 8.58 4.47 25.59
N GLN A 107 9.75 3.85 25.73
CA GLN A 107 10.02 2.46 25.35
C GLN A 107 10.86 1.76 26.40
N ILE A 108 10.52 0.51 26.71
CA ILE A 108 11.42 -0.36 27.48
C ILE A 108 12.57 -0.80 26.56
N THR A 109 12.22 -1.38 25.41
CA THR A 109 13.12 -1.68 24.30
C THR A 109 12.58 -1.01 23.04
N PRO A 110 13.43 -0.45 22.17
CA PRO A 110 13.01 0.26 20.97
C PRO A 110 12.71 -0.72 19.83
N ARG A 111 11.82 -1.70 20.09
CA ARG A 111 11.34 -2.66 19.09
C ARG A 111 9.88 -2.99 19.38
N VAL A 112 9.08 -3.19 18.33
CA VAL A 112 7.66 -3.55 18.46
C VAL A 112 7.40 -4.92 17.84
N HIS A 113 6.86 -5.85 18.62
CA HIS A 113 6.58 -7.21 18.13
C HIS A 113 5.20 -7.30 17.45
N CYS A 114 5.09 -7.95 16.27
CA CYS A 114 3.84 -8.12 15.54
C CYS A 114 3.06 -9.42 15.84
N SER A 115 3.51 -10.28 16.76
CA SER A 115 2.84 -11.56 17.15
C SER A 115 1.34 -11.46 17.37
N ARG A 116 0.85 -10.37 17.96
CA ARG A 116 -0.60 -10.21 18.18
C ARG A 116 -1.36 -10.10 16.87
N MET A 117 -0.78 -9.46 15.85
CA MET A 117 -1.35 -9.39 14.51
C MET A 117 -1.21 -10.74 13.79
N GLU A 118 -0.05 -11.42 13.94
CA GLU A 118 0.17 -12.76 13.37
C GLU A 118 -0.90 -13.76 13.81
N ARG A 119 -1.27 -13.75 15.10
CA ARG A 119 -2.31 -14.63 15.67
C ARG A 119 -3.73 -14.35 15.15
N LEU A 120 -3.96 -13.20 14.53
CA LEU A 120 -5.27 -12.87 13.92
C LEU A 120 -5.37 -13.30 12.46
N LEU A 121 -4.26 -13.70 11.84
CA LEU A 121 -4.29 -14.10 10.44
C LEU A 121 -5.20 -15.31 10.26
N PRO A 122 -6.13 -15.27 9.28
CA PRO A 122 -6.95 -16.41 8.95
C PRO A 122 -6.09 -17.55 8.37
N PRO A 123 -6.55 -18.80 8.46
CA PRO A 123 -5.82 -19.95 7.92
C PRO A 123 -5.57 -19.86 6.40
N THR A 124 -6.37 -19.07 5.68
CA THR A 124 -6.20 -18.82 4.24
C THR A 124 -4.96 -18.00 3.89
N LEU A 125 -4.41 -17.25 4.85
CA LEU A 125 -3.21 -16.42 4.68
C LEU A 125 -1.99 -16.98 5.40
N LEU A 126 -2.16 -18.07 6.15
CA LEU A 126 -1.02 -18.75 6.73
C LEU A 126 -0.15 -19.30 5.58
N PRO A 127 1.17 -19.08 5.63
CA PRO A 127 2.06 -19.50 4.57
C PRO A 127 2.01 -21.02 4.42
N LYS A 128 1.89 -21.47 3.18
CA LYS A 128 2.06 -22.87 2.78
C LYS A 128 3.36 -22.99 1.97
N PRO A 129 3.98 -24.17 1.86
CA PRO A 129 5.20 -24.37 1.06
C PRO A 129 5.06 -23.82 -0.37
N ASP A 130 3.92 -24.06 -1.00
CA ASP A 130 3.61 -23.62 -2.38
C ASP A 130 3.11 -22.17 -2.44
N ARG A 131 2.78 -21.58 -1.29
CA ARG A 131 2.17 -20.26 -1.20
C ARG A 131 2.56 -19.54 0.09
N PRO A 132 3.78 -18.96 0.18
CA PRO A 132 4.08 -18.00 1.22
C PRO A 132 3.20 -16.75 1.12
N LEU A 133 3.09 -16.07 2.25
CA LEU A 133 2.35 -14.84 2.40
C LEU A 133 3.08 -13.69 1.69
N SER A 134 2.33 -12.89 0.91
CA SER A 134 2.86 -11.70 0.24
C SER A 134 2.33 -10.41 0.90
N PRO A 135 3.09 -9.29 0.86
CA PRO A 135 2.63 -8.00 1.37
C PRO A 135 1.29 -7.54 0.79
N PRO A 136 1.01 -7.66 -0.54
CA PRO A 136 -0.30 -7.29 -1.09
C PRO A 136 -1.45 -8.13 -0.54
N ALA A 137 -1.23 -9.43 -0.33
CA ALA A 137 -2.25 -10.32 0.24
C ALA A 137 -2.55 -9.95 1.70
N PHE A 138 -1.50 -9.70 2.50
CA PHE A 138 -1.65 -9.23 3.87
C PHE A 138 -2.36 -7.87 3.94
N TYR A 139 -1.94 -6.90 3.13
CA TYR A 139 -2.58 -5.58 3.05
C TYR A 139 -4.07 -5.68 2.66
N GLY A 140 -4.39 -6.47 1.63
CA GLY A 140 -5.77 -6.66 1.17
C GLY A 140 -6.67 -7.25 2.25
N TRP A 141 -6.16 -8.23 3.01
CA TRP A 141 -6.86 -8.77 4.17
C TRP A 141 -7.01 -7.73 5.28
N LEU A 142 -5.95 -7.02 5.64
CA LEU A 142 -5.95 -6.04 6.72
C LEU A 142 -7.00 -4.96 6.45
N VAL A 143 -7.03 -4.40 5.24
CA VAL A 143 -8.04 -3.39 4.86
C VAL A 143 -9.44 -3.98 4.89
N SER A 144 -9.64 -5.21 4.40
CA SER A 144 -10.95 -5.87 4.43
C SER A 144 -11.44 -6.15 5.85
N ALA A 145 -10.54 -6.54 6.75
CA ALA A 145 -10.84 -6.76 8.15
C ALA A 145 -11.18 -5.46 8.88
N LEU A 146 -10.42 -4.38 8.65
CA LEU A 146 -10.72 -3.04 9.18
C LEU A 146 -12.07 -2.51 8.68
N ARG A 147 -12.40 -2.76 7.40
CA ARG A 147 -13.72 -2.43 6.82
C ARG A 147 -14.85 -3.22 7.46
N ALA A 148 -14.64 -4.52 7.69
CA ALA A 148 -15.64 -5.38 8.31
C ALA A 148 -15.92 -4.94 9.77
N GLU A 149 -14.88 -4.60 10.53
CA GLU A 149 -15.02 -4.07 11.89
C GLU A 149 -15.74 -2.72 11.90
N GLY A 150 -15.38 -1.81 10.97
CA GLY A 150 -15.99 -0.48 10.88
C GLY A 150 -17.47 -0.50 10.49
N ARG A 151 -17.96 -1.55 9.83
CA ARG A 151 -19.38 -1.71 9.46
C ARG A 151 -20.22 -2.37 10.56
N GLY A 152 -19.59 -2.95 11.58
CA GLY A 152 -20.26 -3.78 12.58
C GLY A 152 -20.72 -5.14 12.03
N ARG A 153 -20.79 -6.17 12.88
CA ARG A 153 -21.42 -7.46 12.52
C ARG A 153 -22.94 -7.27 12.48
N VAL A 154 -23.52 -7.22 11.28
CA VAL A 154 -24.98 -7.29 11.09
C VAL A 154 -25.35 -8.71 10.69
N ARG A 155 -25.64 -9.57 11.66
CA ARG A 155 -26.31 -10.85 11.41
C ARG A 155 -27.78 -10.67 11.78
N GLY A 156 -28.58 -10.23 10.81
CA GLY A 156 -30.02 -10.07 10.94
C GLY A 156 -30.46 -8.76 11.63
N LYS A 157 -31.07 -7.87 10.84
CA LYS A 157 -31.73 -6.60 11.22
C LYS A 157 -30.82 -5.40 11.55
N THR A 158 -31.23 -4.28 10.96
CA THR A 158 -30.58 -2.99 10.79
C THR A 158 -30.45 -2.16 12.07
N LEU A 159 -29.43 -1.29 12.05
CA LEU A 159 -29.18 -0.17 12.97
C LEU A 159 -28.86 -0.56 14.42
N VAL A 160 -27.66 -1.11 14.63
CA VAL A 160 -26.94 -0.77 15.86
C VAL A 160 -26.63 0.72 15.78
N SER A 161 -27.21 1.47 16.71
CA SER A 161 -27.03 2.91 16.80
C SER A 161 -25.54 3.26 16.84
N GLU A 162 -25.18 4.42 16.28
CA GLU A 162 -23.82 4.98 16.25
C GLU A 162 -23.16 5.08 17.65
N ARG A 163 -23.92 4.83 18.73
CA ARG A 163 -23.47 4.85 20.13
C ARG A 163 -22.85 3.53 20.62
N ASP A 164 -23.17 2.39 19.99
CA ASP A 164 -22.79 1.08 20.53
C ASP A 164 -21.61 0.43 19.78
N ASN A 165 -21.05 1.10 18.77
CA ASN A 165 -19.88 0.64 18.04
C ASN A 165 -18.64 1.40 18.53
N PRO A 166 -17.72 0.78 19.29
CA PRO A 166 -16.60 1.49 19.91
C PRO A 166 -15.39 1.65 18.96
N ALA A 167 -15.57 1.41 17.66
CA ALA A 167 -14.65 1.97 16.68
C ALA A 167 -14.81 3.49 16.76
N PRO A 168 -13.73 4.29 16.91
CA PRO A 168 -13.87 5.73 17.01
C PRO A 168 -14.64 6.19 15.78
N ALA A 169 -15.74 6.93 15.97
CA ALA A 169 -16.63 7.38 14.88
C ALA A 169 -15.87 8.06 13.70
N ALA A 170 -14.61 8.48 13.94
CA ALA A 170 -13.65 9.04 13.01
C ALA A 170 -12.84 8.03 12.15
N PHE A 171 -12.61 6.79 12.59
CA PHE A 171 -11.76 5.85 11.84
C PHE A 171 -12.54 5.11 10.75
N ARG A 172 -12.50 5.65 9.53
CA ARG A 172 -13.16 5.05 8.36
C ARG A 172 -12.13 4.69 7.29
N PRO A 173 -11.62 3.44 7.27
CA PRO A 173 -10.63 2.99 6.27
C PRO A 173 -11.16 3.12 4.83
N ASP A 174 -12.49 3.03 4.65
CA ASP A 174 -13.15 3.29 3.38
C ASP A 174 -12.89 4.69 2.83
N LYS A 175 -12.83 5.73 3.68
CA LYS A 175 -12.55 7.09 3.22
C LYS A 175 -11.06 7.32 2.91
N ILE A 176 -10.18 6.46 3.44
CA ILE A 176 -8.73 6.61 3.31
C ILE A 176 -8.25 5.95 2.01
N PHE A 177 -8.59 4.68 1.82
CA PHE A 177 -8.05 3.87 0.71
C PHE A 177 -9.03 3.62 -0.43
N SER A 178 -10.34 3.88 -0.26
CA SER A 178 -11.32 3.58 -1.31
C SER A 178 -11.31 4.66 -2.40
N GLY A 179 -10.94 4.29 -3.62
CA GLY A 179 -11.22 5.04 -4.85
C GLY A 179 -12.39 4.43 -5.63
N VAL A 180 -12.77 5.05 -6.74
CA VAL A 180 -13.83 4.56 -7.64
C VAL A 180 -13.30 4.51 -9.08
N LEU A 181 -13.49 3.37 -9.74
CA LEU A 181 -13.21 3.16 -11.16
C LEU A 181 -14.52 3.04 -11.93
N SER A 182 -14.57 3.61 -13.13
CA SER A 182 -15.54 3.28 -14.16
C SER A 182 -14.98 2.18 -15.04
N ILE A 183 -15.68 1.06 -15.15
CA ILE A 183 -15.31 -0.06 -16.00
C ILE A 183 -16.36 -0.17 -17.10
N THR A 184 -15.96 0.11 -18.33
CA THR A 184 -16.80 -0.04 -19.51
C THR A 184 -16.41 -1.33 -20.20
N SER A 185 -17.27 -2.35 -20.09
CA SER A 185 -17.09 -3.65 -20.71
C SER A 185 -17.83 -3.69 -22.04
N MET A 186 -17.15 -4.13 -23.09
CA MET A 186 -17.69 -4.36 -24.42
C MET A 186 -17.58 -5.86 -24.71
N ARG A 187 -18.72 -6.50 -25.00
CA ARG A 187 -18.72 -7.89 -25.44
C ARG A 187 -18.32 -7.93 -26.91
N ILE A 188 -17.32 -8.74 -27.23
CA ILE A 188 -17.01 -9.10 -28.60
C ILE A 188 -17.98 -10.22 -28.96
N THR A 189 -18.91 -9.97 -29.87
CA THR A 189 -19.66 -11.04 -30.52
C THR A 189 -18.77 -11.56 -31.64
N ASP A 190 -18.37 -12.82 -31.59
CA ASP A 190 -17.64 -13.47 -32.66
C ASP A 190 -18.50 -13.47 -33.93
N SER A 191 -18.34 -12.48 -34.81
CA SER A 191 -18.76 -12.60 -36.20
C SER A 191 -17.69 -13.39 -36.95
N GLY A 192 -17.56 -14.67 -36.59
CA GLY A 192 -16.65 -15.64 -37.20
C GLY A 192 -17.36 -16.49 -38.26
N GLY A 193 -18.06 -15.86 -39.20
CA GLY A 193 -18.56 -16.50 -40.41
C GLY A 193 -17.84 -15.91 -41.62
N TYR A 194 -16.93 -16.68 -42.23
CA TYR A 194 -16.39 -16.38 -43.54
C TYR A 194 -17.47 -16.69 -44.59
N GLU A 195 -17.97 -15.62 -45.24
CA GLU A 195 -18.79 -15.56 -46.48
C GLU A 195 -20.12 -16.36 -46.45
N GLU A 196 -21.23 -15.99 -47.07
CA GLU A 196 -21.62 -15.10 -48.14
C GLU A 196 -23.13 -14.89 -47.91
N ASP A 197 -23.61 -13.66 -47.77
CA ASP A 197 -24.93 -13.25 -48.26
C ASP A 197 -25.30 -11.85 -47.80
N THR A 198 -25.48 -11.02 -48.83
CA THR A 198 -26.17 -9.75 -48.81
C THR A 198 -27.49 -9.82 -48.03
N LYS A 199 -27.54 -9.14 -46.90
CA LYS A 199 -28.63 -8.21 -46.55
C LYS A 199 -28.17 -7.32 -45.41
N LEU A 200 -28.16 -6.03 -45.73
CA LEU A 200 -28.01 -4.89 -44.86
C LEU A 200 -29.02 -4.98 -43.70
N ALA A 201 -28.67 -5.70 -42.64
CA ALA A 201 -29.33 -5.56 -41.35
C ALA A 201 -28.72 -4.32 -40.70
N THR A 202 -29.34 -3.17 -40.95
CA THR A 202 -29.21 -1.97 -40.13
C THR A 202 -29.78 -2.26 -38.74
N ASP A 203 -29.15 -3.15 -37.98
CA ASP A 203 -29.46 -3.33 -36.58
C ASP A 203 -28.76 -2.20 -35.82
N THR A 204 -29.58 -1.22 -35.49
CA THR A 204 -29.26 0.04 -34.81
C THR A 204 -29.00 -0.24 -33.33
N SER A 205 -28.10 -1.15 -33.01
CA SER A 205 -27.54 -1.29 -31.68
C SER A 205 -26.06 -1.56 -31.80
N GLY A 206 -25.25 -0.50 -31.60
CA GLY A 206 -23.81 -0.65 -31.43
C GLY A 206 -23.48 -1.69 -30.34
N PRO A 207 -22.22 -2.14 -30.24
CA PRO A 207 -21.81 -3.15 -29.26
C PRO A 207 -22.37 -2.78 -27.88
N LYS A 208 -23.11 -3.69 -27.25
CA LYS A 208 -23.75 -3.46 -25.93
C LYS A 208 -22.66 -3.20 -24.89
N SER A 209 -22.30 -1.94 -24.71
CA SER A 209 -21.33 -1.47 -23.73
C SER A 209 -22.04 -1.31 -22.39
N ALA A 210 -21.57 -2.05 -21.37
CA ALA A 210 -22.05 -1.89 -20.01
C ALA A 210 -20.99 -1.18 -19.18
N THR A 211 -21.33 0.01 -18.67
CA THR A 211 -20.49 0.76 -17.75
C THR A 211 -20.93 0.51 -16.31
N ARG A 212 -20.00 0.07 -15.47
CA ARG A 212 -20.21 -0.15 -14.03
C ARG A 212 -19.17 0.60 -13.23
N GLN A 213 -19.59 1.18 -12.11
CA GLN A 213 -18.66 1.71 -11.11
C GLN A 213 -18.22 0.62 -10.13
N ALA A 214 -16.92 0.54 -9.87
CA ALA A 214 -16.32 -0.38 -8.91
C ALA A 214 -15.43 0.38 -7.92
N GLN A 215 -15.55 0.05 -6.63
CA GLN A 215 -14.64 0.57 -5.61
C GLN A 215 -13.36 -0.23 -5.59
N TYR A 216 -12.22 0.44 -5.41
CA TYR A 216 -10.91 -0.20 -5.29
C TYR A 216 -10.18 0.30 -4.06
N ALA A 217 -9.34 -0.57 -3.46
CA ALA A 217 -8.41 -0.20 -2.40
C ALA A 217 -6.95 -0.15 -2.87
N VAL A 218 -6.67 -0.87 -3.96
CA VAL A 218 -5.34 -1.04 -4.55
C VAL A 218 -5.51 -0.94 -6.06
N LEU A 219 -4.71 -0.11 -6.71
CA LEU A 219 -4.53 -0.16 -8.16
C LEU A 219 -3.44 -1.19 -8.47
N GLN A 220 -3.83 -2.23 -9.18
CA GLN A 220 -2.88 -3.23 -9.64
C GLN A 220 -2.34 -2.81 -11.00
N VAL A 221 -1.01 -2.77 -11.15
CA VAL A 221 -0.34 -2.50 -12.42
C VAL A 221 0.41 -3.75 -12.84
N ARG A 222 0.18 -4.24 -14.05
CA ARG A 222 0.76 -5.51 -14.51
C ARG A 222 2.13 -5.22 -15.13
N ILE A 223 3.18 -5.79 -14.56
CA ILE A 223 4.51 -5.72 -15.15
C ILE A 223 4.56 -6.72 -16.31
N PRO A 224 4.90 -6.28 -17.54
CA PRO A 224 4.94 -7.15 -18.71
C PRO A 224 6.01 -8.23 -18.54
N GLU A 225 5.74 -9.41 -19.10
CA GLU A 225 6.65 -10.55 -19.00
C GLU A 225 8.02 -10.25 -19.63
N LYS A 226 9.03 -11.00 -19.20
CA LYS A 226 10.38 -10.87 -19.75
C LYS A 226 10.31 -11.08 -21.28
N PRO A 227 10.90 -10.20 -22.10
CA PRO A 227 11.00 -10.45 -23.53
C PRO A 227 11.73 -11.79 -23.75
N LEU A 228 11.12 -12.67 -24.55
CA LEU A 228 11.61 -14.02 -24.80
C LEU A 228 12.93 -14.04 -25.60
N PHE A 229 13.22 -12.95 -26.31
CA PHE A 229 14.40 -12.83 -27.16
C PHE A 229 15.49 -12.03 -26.46
N VAL A 230 16.66 -12.63 -26.33
CA VAL A 230 17.89 -11.95 -25.92
C VAL A 230 18.48 -11.27 -27.14
N ASP A 231 18.86 -10.01 -27.02
CA ASP A 231 19.57 -9.26 -28.05
C ASP A 231 20.80 -10.06 -28.56
N ALA A 232 21.11 -9.94 -29.85
CA ALA A 232 22.18 -10.66 -30.55
C ALA A 232 23.57 -10.45 -29.89
N HIS A 233 23.71 -9.40 -29.08
CA HIS A 233 24.94 -9.03 -28.38
C HIS A 233 25.14 -9.68 -26.99
N ARG A 234 24.31 -10.66 -26.59
CA ARG A 234 24.46 -11.45 -25.33
C ARG A 234 24.64 -10.64 -24.03
N ARG A 235 24.35 -9.33 -24.03
CA ARG A 235 24.31 -8.52 -22.82
C ARG A 235 22.95 -8.73 -22.17
N THR A 236 22.93 -9.27 -20.95
CA THR A 236 21.72 -9.48 -20.16
C THR A 236 21.20 -8.12 -19.66
N VAL A 237 20.59 -7.33 -20.53
CA VAL A 237 19.94 -6.07 -20.12
C VAL A 237 18.67 -6.42 -19.37
N ILE A 238 18.57 -5.99 -18.12
CA ILE A 238 17.33 -6.10 -17.34
C ILE A 238 16.31 -5.15 -18.01
N PRO A 239 15.16 -5.64 -18.50
CA PRO A 239 14.17 -4.77 -19.13
C PRO A 239 13.62 -3.78 -18.10
N GLU A 240 13.41 -2.53 -18.50
CA GLU A 240 12.82 -1.48 -17.65
C GLU A 240 11.48 -1.05 -18.24
N VAL A 241 10.51 -0.73 -17.38
CA VAL A 241 9.19 -0.23 -17.77
C VAL A 241 8.79 0.92 -16.87
N GLU A 242 8.23 1.97 -17.45
CA GLU A 242 7.80 3.16 -16.70
C GLU A 242 6.41 2.96 -16.09
N LEU A 243 6.21 3.46 -14.86
CA LEU A 243 4.92 3.37 -14.16
C LEU A 243 3.79 4.05 -14.94
N SER A 244 4.07 5.14 -15.67
CA SER A 244 3.09 5.84 -16.50
C SER A 244 2.53 4.97 -17.63
N GLU A 245 3.37 4.10 -18.22
CA GLU A 245 2.95 3.15 -19.25
C GLU A 245 2.01 2.10 -18.65
N LEU A 246 2.32 1.59 -17.45
CA LEU A 246 1.47 0.61 -16.79
C LEU A 246 0.13 1.20 -16.33
N LEU A 247 0.11 2.49 -15.96
CA LEU A 247 -1.10 3.21 -15.58
C LEU A 247 -2.00 3.54 -16.78
N ALA A 248 -1.50 3.44 -18.02
CA ALA A 248 -2.31 3.67 -19.22
C ALA A 248 -3.57 2.79 -19.27
N VAL A 249 -3.59 1.63 -18.61
CA VAL A 249 -4.80 0.79 -18.46
C VAL A 249 -6.00 1.56 -17.85
N TYR A 250 -5.73 2.63 -17.09
CA TYR A 250 -6.74 3.44 -16.40
C TYR A 250 -7.06 4.77 -17.09
N ASP A 251 -6.62 5.00 -18.34
CA ASP A 251 -6.85 6.24 -19.10
C ASP A 251 -8.23 6.32 -19.80
N GLY A 252 -9.02 5.24 -19.76
CA GLY A 252 -10.29 5.10 -20.49
C GLY A 252 -10.18 4.86 -22.00
N LYS A 253 -8.98 4.84 -22.56
CA LYS A 253 -8.69 4.63 -23.99
C LYS A 253 -8.11 3.25 -24.23
N THR A 254 -7.17 2.83 -23.38
CA THR A 254 -6.49 1.54 -23.43
C THR A 254 -7.50 0.42 -23.23
N ILE A 255 -7.53 -0.51 -24.19
CA ILE A 255 -8.39 -1.70 -24.13
C ILE A 255 -7.60 -2.79 -23.42
N SER A 256 -8.18 -3.32 -22.36
CA SER A 256 -7.67 -4.50 -21.66
C SER A 256 -8.60 -5.68 -21.89
N GLU A 257 -8.03 -6.85 -22.11
CA GLU A 257 -8.78 -8.08 -22.26
C GLU A 257 -9.08 -8.72 -20.91
N ASP A 258 -10.32 -9.18 -20.76
CA ASP A 258 -10.75 -10.02 -19.66
C ASP A 258 -10.43 -11.50 -19.90
N LEU A 259 -10.48 -12.30 -18.85
CA LEU A 259 -10.37 -13.77 -18.93
C LEU A 259 -11.45 -14.42 -19.80
N GLN A 260 -12.59 -13.74 -19.96
CA GLN A 260 -13.70 -14.17 -20.82
C GLN A 260 -13.59 -13.63 -22.26
N GLY A 261 -12.46 -13.01 -22.64
CA GLY A 261 -12.26 -12.40 -23.97
C GLY A 261 -13.00 -11.07 -24.18
N ASN A 262 -13.66 -10.54 -23.15
CA ASN A 262 -14.34 -9.24 -23.23
C ASN A 262 -13.33 -8.09 -23.21
N HIS A 263 -13.56 -7.06 -24.02
CA HIS A 263 -12.79 -5.82 -23.96
C HIS A 263 -13.27 -4.93 -22.83
N ARG A 264 -12.34 -4.41 -22.03
CA ARG A 264 -12.63 -3.53 -20.88
C ARG A 264 -11.80 -2.27 -20.99
N ARG A 265 -12.46 -1.12 -20.85
CA ARG A 265 -11.83 0.20 -20.65
C ARG A 265 -12.05 0.62 -19.22
N MET A 266 -11.00 1.08 -18.55
CA MET A 266 -11.05 1.50 -17.15
C MET A 266 -10.67 2.96 -17.04
N THR A 267 -11.38 3.73 -16.21
CA THR A 267 -11.06 5.14 -15.93
C THR A 267 -11.25 5.43 -14.45
N ILE A 268 -10.41 6.30 -13.88
CA ILE A 268 -10.53 6.68 -12.47
C ILE A 268 -11.60 7.77 -12.32
N ASN A 269 -12.66 7.47 -11.56
CA ASN A 269 -13.72 8.42 -11.26
C ASN A 269 -13.44 9.20 -9.97
N ARG A 270 -12.86 8.54 -8.95
CA ARG A 270 -12.56 9.15 -7.66
C ARG A 270 -11.27 8.62 -7.09
N LEU A 271 -10.38 9.54 -6.71
CA LEU A 271 -9.10 9.22 -6.10
C LEU A 271 -9.24 9.04 -4.56
N PRO A 272 -8.48 8.11 -3.96
CA PRO A 272 -8.43 7.92 -2.51
C PRO A 272 -7.50 8.94 -1.83
N LYS A 273 -7.67 9.16 -0.51
CA LYS A 273 -6.74 10.01 0.27
C LYS A 273 -5.33 9.44 0.36
N CYS A 274 -5.20 8.11 0.31
CA CYS A 274 -3.95 7.40 0.15
C CYS A 274 -4.11 6.45 -1.04
N LEU A 275 -3.37 6.70 -2.11
CA LEU A 275 -3.34 5.84 -3.28
C LEU A 275 -2.35 4.71 -3.05
N VAL A 276 -2.80 3.46 -3.23
CA VAL A 276 -1.95 2.29 -3.12
C VAL A 276 -1.80 1.65 -4.49
N ILE A 277 -0.56 1.51 -4.95
CA ILE A 277 -0.21 0.85 -6.21
C ILE A 277 0.51 -0.45 -5.88
N ALA A 278 0.07 -1.54 -6.50
CA ALA A 278 0.70 -2.86 -6.38
C ALA A 278 1.16 -3.33 -7.76
N PRO A 279 2.48 -3.32 -8.03
CA PRO A 279 3.02 -3.93 -9.22
C PRO A 279 2.90 -5.46 -9.14
N VAL A 280 2.17 -6.04 -10.08
CA VAL A 280 1.92 -7.47 -10.17
C VAL A 280 2.78 -8.05 -11.29
N ARG A 281 3.67 -8.97 -10.91
CA ARG A 281 4.49 -9.76 -11.83
C ARG A 281 3.74 -11.06 -12.14
N ARG A 282 3.40 -11.31 -13.41
CA ARG A 282 2.95 -12.64 -13.83
C ARG A 282 4.16 -13.53 -14.03
N THR A 283 4.12 -14.73 -13.45
CA THR A 283 5.03 -15.82 -13.75
C THR A 283 4.46 -16.58 -14.93
N GLY A 284 5.20 -16.65 -16.04
CA GLY A 284 4.81 -17.44 -17.19
C GLY A 284 4.85 -18.93 -16.84
N THR A 285 3.70 -19.51 -16.54
CA THR A 285 3.49 -20.96 -16.63
C THR A 285 2.23 -21.20 -17.44
N GLY A 286 2.41 -21.74 -18.64
CA GLY A 286 1.36 -22.20 -19.54
C GLY A 286 0.64 -23.46 -19.04
N GLU A 287 0.27 -23.55 -17.76
CA GLU A 287 -0.64 -24.57 -17.27
C GLU A 287 -1.97 -23.94 -16.90
N ARG A 288 -2.97 -24.15 -17.77
CA ARG A 288 -4.38 -24.09 -17.40
C ARG A 288 -4.57 -24.92 -16.13
N ARG A 289 -4.79 -24.25 -14.98
CA ARG A 289 -5.41 -24.91 -13.83
C ARG A 289 -6.82 -24.40 -13.69
N ALA A 290 -7.73 -25.22 -14.20
CA ALA A 290 -9.13 -25.19 -13.83
C ALA A 290 -9.22 -25.36 -12.32
N HIS A 291 -9.65 -24.32 -11.61
CA HIS A 291 -10.67 -24.38 -10.56
C HIS A 291 -10.96 -22.94 -10.12
N GLY A 292 -12.23 -22.56 -10.28
CA GLY A 292 -12.73 -21.22 -10.00
C GLY A 292 -12.58 -20.86 -8.54
N ILE A 293 -11.58 -20.05 -8.25
CA ILE A 293 -11.59 -19.12 -7.11
C ILE A 293 -10.98 -17.81 -7.64
N GLU A 294 -11.76 -16.76 -7.50
CA GLU A 294 -11.47 -15.42 -8.00
C GLU A 294 -10.14 -14.86 -7.45
N GLY A 295 -9.33 -14.28 -8.32
CA GLY A 295 -8.41 -13.19 -7.96
C GLY A 295 -7.16 -13.53 -7.14
N GLU A 296 -6.67 -14.77 -7.20
CA GLU A 296 -5.47 -15.13 -6.44
C GLU A 296 -4.19 -14.69 -7.18
N VAL A 297 -3.69 -13.52 -6.79
CA VAL A 297 -2.38 -12.98 -7.18
C VAL A 297 -1.30 -13.94 -6.69
N GLN A 298 -0.88 -14.88 -7.56
CA GLN A 298 0.29 -15.71 -7.33
C GLN A 298 1.54 -14.81 -7.38
N VAL A 299 2.10 -14.53 -6.21
CA VAL A 299 3.47 -14.06 -6.07
C VAL A 299 4.25 -15.22 -5.50
N ASN A 300 4.58 -16.24 -6.30
CA ASN A 300 5.57 -17.23 -5.87
C ASN A 300 6.43 -17.84 -6.97
N THR A 301 7.72 -17.52 -6.83
CA THR A 301 8.90 -18.36 -6.95
C THR A 301 8.97 -19.32 -8.14
N VAL A 302 9.93 -19.00 -9.00
CA VAL A 302 10.55 -19.75 -10.12
C VAL A 302 10.13 -19.17 -11.47
N ALA A 303 11.07 -18.47 -12.11
CA ALA A 303 10.93 -17.50 -13.20
C ALA A 303 10.32 -16.14 -12.78
N ASN A 304 10.95 -15.48 -11.81
CA ASN A 304 10.66 -14.08 -11.50
C ASN A 304 10.91 -13.25 -12.77
N ASN A 305 9.85 -12.64 -13.28
CA ASN A 305 9.94 -11.58 -14.26
C ASN A 305 10.93 -10.51 -13.74
N PRO A 306 12.14 -10.36 -14.33
CA PRO A 306 13.18 -9.48 -13.84
C PRO A 306 12.94 -8.01 -14.22
N THR A 307 11.85 -7.71 -14.94
CA THR A 307 11.56 -6.37 -15.44
C THR A 307 11.52 -5.35 -14.32
N LYS A 308 12.38 -4.35 -14.38
CA LYS A 308 12.47 -3.30 -13.38
C LYS A 308 11.39 -2.26 -13.63
N LEU A 309 10.66 -1.93 -12.57
CA LEU A 309 9.68 -0.84 -12.63
C LEU A 309 10.39 0.47 -12.32
N ARG A 310 10.36 1.40 -13.27
CA ARG A 310 10.78 2.77 -13.06
C ARG A 310 9.57 3.62 -12.66
N TYR A 311 9.73 4.43 -11.63
CA TYR A 311 8.66 5.26 -11.08
C TYR A 311 9.22 6.61 -10.65
N PRO A 312 8.44 7.70 -10.78
CA PRO A 312 8.86 9.02 -10.34
C PRO A 312 8.70 9.19 -8.83
N SER A 313 9.25 10.26 -8.26
CA SER A 313 8.97 10.66 -6.87
C SER A 313 7.57 11.30 -6.72
N SER A 314 7.07 11.93 -7.79
CA SER A 314 5.74 12.54 -7.87
C SER A 314 4.98 12.00 -9.06
N LEU A 315 3.69 11.74 -8.87
CA LEU A 315 2.82 11.11 -9.86
C LEU A 315 1.62 12.02 -10.12
N ASP A 316 1.46 12.48 -11.36
CA ASP A 316 0.25 13.18 -11.79
C ASP A 316 -0.77 12.18 -12.33
N LEU A 317 -1.99 12.24 -11.80
CA LEU A 317 -3.09 11.37 -12.20
C LEU A 317 -4.15 12.08 -13.05
N SER A 318 -3.96 13.37 -13.37
CA SER A 318 -4.85 14.13 -14.26
C SER A 318 -5.21 13.39 -15.56
N PRO A 319 -4.25 12.74 -16.26
CA PRO A 319 -4.55 12.05 -17.51
C PRO A 319 -5.46 10.83 -17.38
N TYR A 320 -5.59 10.25 -16.17
CA TYR A 320 -6.34 9.02 -15.92
C TYR A 320 -7.72 9.29 -15.28
N LEU A 321 -8.05 10.55 -15.02
CA LEU A 321 -9.31 10.96 -14.44
C LEU A 321 -10.43 11.07 -15.48
N HIS A 322 -11.62 10.62 -15.08
CA HIS A 322 -12.80 10.75 -15.93
C HIS A 322 -13.22 12.23 -16.04
N PRO A 323 -13.49 12.77 -17.25
CA PRO A 323 -13.82 14.19 -17.46
C PRO A 323 -15.06 14.69 -16.70
N GLN A 324 -15.97 13.77 -16.34
CA GLN A 324 -17.22 14.07 -15.62
C GLN A 324 -17.15 13.76 -14.12
N SER A 325 -15.97 13.59 -13.52
CA SER A 325 -15.83 13.37 -12.08
C SER A 325 -16.19 14.63 -11.28
N LYS A 326 -17.50 14.86 -11.07
CA LYS A 326 -18.02 16.03 -10.32
C LYS A 326 -17.89 15.90 -8.79
N ASP A 327 -17.51 14.72 -8.28
CA ASP A 327 -17.54 14.42 -6.85
C ASP A 327 -16.14 14.38 -6.23
N ASN A 328 -15.77 15.45 -5.52
CA ASN A 328 -14.73 15.48 -4.50
C ASN A 328 -13.35 14.92 -4.93
N THR A 329 -12.77 15.45 -6.02
CA THR A 329 -11.33 15.34 -6.20
C THR A 329 -10.63 16.18 -5.13
N PRO A 330 -9.56 15.72 -4.47
CA PRO A 330 -8.62 16.65 -3.84
C PRO A 330 -8.17 17.67 -4.91
N ASP A 331 -8.03 18.94 -4.54
CA ASP A 331 -7.72 20.05 -5.46
C ASP A 331 -6.44 19.84 -6.30
N LEU A 332 -5.65 18.80 -5.98
CA LEU A 332 -4.47 18.37 -6.72
C LEU A 332 -4.52 16.86 -7.05
N PRO A 333 -4.61 16.47 -8.33
CA PRO A 333 -4.45 15.08 -8.79
C PRO A 333 -3.00 14.58 -8.73
N SER A 334 -2.08 15.39 -8.17
CA SER A 334 -0.67 15.05 -7.99
C SER A 334 -0.43 14.38 -6.63
N TYR A 335 0.26 13.25 -6.66
CA TYR A 335 0.62 12.45 -5.51
C TYR A 335 2.14 12.40 -5.31
N SER A 336 2.59 12.27 -4.07
CA SER A 336 3.98 12.07 -3.67
C SER A 336 4.14 10.69 -3.06
N LEU A 337 5.23 10.00 -3.37
CA LEU A 337 5.54 8.70 -2.77
C LEU A 337 5.92 8.89 -1.30
N GLN A 338 5.27 8.17 -0.40
CA GLN A 338 5.47 8.30 1.06
C GLN A 338 6.01 7.04 1.72
N ALA A 339 5.64 5.87 1.21
CA ALA A 339 6.18 4.61 1.69
C ALA A 339 6.11 3.54 0.61
N MET A 340 6.95 2.52 0.72
CA MET A 340 6.88 1.33 -0.13
C MET A 340 7.41 0.10 0.59
N VAL A 341 6.84 -1.05 0.26
CA VAL A 341 7.36 -2.37 0.63
C VAL A 341 8.11 -2.92 -0.57
N CYS A 342 9.38 -3.26 -0.38
CA CYS A 342 10.24 -3.80 -1.42
C CYS A 342 10.65 -5.22 -1.11
N ARG A 343 10.88 -6.00 -2.17
CA ARG A 343 11.53 -7.31 -2.07
C ARG A 343 13.03 -7.11 -1.93
N GLU A 344 13.65 -7.77 -0.95
CA GLU A 344 15.09 -7.82 -0.86
C GLU A 344 15.62 -9.01 -1.67
N ASN A 345 16.62 -8.76 -2.51
CA ASN A 345 17.42 -9.81 -3.13
C ASN A 345 18.52 -10.21 -2.15
N SER A 346 18.15 -10.77 -0.99
CA SER A 346 19.14 -11.50 -0.20
C SER A 346 19.52 -12.71 -1.05
N GLY A 347 20.78 -12.85 -1.43
CA GLY A 347 21.29 -13.97 -2.27
C GLY A 347 21.10 -15.37 -1.68
N ASN A 348 20.25 -15.51 -0.67
CA ASN A 348 19.76 -16.75 -0.12
C ASN A 348 18.64 -17.27 -1.04
N GLU A 349 18.70 -18.54 -1.40
CA GLU A 349 17.74 -19.22 -2.28
C GLU A 349 16.27 -19.13 -1.82
N SER A 350 16.02 -18.65 -0.59
CA SER A 350 14.67 -18.42 -0.08
C SER A 350 14.04 -17.08 -0.51
N GLY A 351 14.79 -16.03 -0.88
CA GLY A 351 14.26 -14.79 -1.48
C GLY A 351 13.00 -14.17 -0.81
N ARG A 352 12.91 -14.25 0.53
CA ARG A 352 11.67 -14.01 1.31
C ARG A 352 11.75 -12.85 2.29
N ASP A 353 12.82 -12.05 2.24
CA ASP A 353 12.95 -10.87 3.09
C ASP A 353 12.30 -9.65 2.46
N TRP A 354 11.58 -8.90 3.28
CA TRP A 354 10.86 -7.70 2.90
C TRP A 354 11.46 -6.51 3.63
N SER A 355 11.64 -5.41 2.90
CA SER A 355 12.03 -4.13 3.47
C SER A 355 10.93 -3.09 3.31
N ALA A 356 10.91 -2.13 4.23
CA ALA A 356 10.04 -0.97 4.11
C ALA A 356 10.91 0.28 3.91
N TYR A 357 10.60 1.05 2.89
CA TYR A 357 11.12 2.40 2.71
C TYR A 357 10.02 3.38 3.09
N VAL A 358 10.37 4.36 3.91
CA VAL A 358 9.41 5.30 4.48
C VAL A 358 9.99 6.71 4.44
N ALA A 359 9.19 7.67 3.97
CA ALA A 359 9.50 9.08 4.02
C ALA A 359 9.24 9.65 5.42
N THR A 360 10.21 10.40 5.93
CA THR A 360 10.19 11.05 7.24
C THR A 360 10.55 12.52 7.04
N TYR A 361 10.35 13.34 8.08
CA TYR A 361 10.66 14.78 8.04
C TYR A 361 12.11 15.11 7.66
N ASP A 362 13.05 14.19 7.95
CA ASP A 362 14.49 14.36 7.73
C ASP A 362 15.05 13.52 6.57
N GLY A 363 14.20 12.83 5.81
CA GLY A 363 14.61 12.08 4.62
C GLY A 363 13.91 10.73 4.51
N TRP A 364 14.45 9.85 3.68
CA TRP A 364 13.95 8.49 3.54
C TRP A 364 14.68 7.55 4.48
N ARG A 365 13.96 6.55 5.01
CA ARG A 365 14.48 5.52 5.90
C ARG A 365 14.15 4.14 5.37
N LYS A 366 15.11 3.21 5.41
CA LYS A 366 14.90 1.79 5.11
C LYS A 366 14.81 0.99 6.41
N TYR A 367 13.91 0.01 6.45
CA TYR A 367 13.76 -0.95 7.54
C TYR A 367 13.90 -2.38 7.00
N LEU A 368 14.67 -3.19 7.70
CA LEU A 368 14.83 -4.62 7.42
C LEU A 368 14.06 -5.47 8.45
N SER A 369 13.60 -6.65 8.01
CA SER A 369 12.78 -7.59 8.78
C SER A 369 13.42 -8.18 10.05
N GLY A 370 14.71 -7.94 10.31
CA GLY A 370 15.45 -8.40 11.49
C GLY A 370 15.53 -7.41 12.67
N GLY A 371 14.85 -6.26 12.58
CA GLY A 371 14.86 -5.25 13.64
C GLY A 371 16.12 -4.40 13.72
N VAL A 372 16.90 -4.33 12.63
CA VAL A 372 18.20 -3.63 12.59
C VAL A 372 18.31 -2.73 11.34
N VAL A 373 18.80 -1.51 11.62
CA VAL A 373 19.29 -0.40 10.77
C VAL A 373 18.28 0.40 9.95
N GLU A 374 17.97 1.56 10.53
CA GLU A 374 17.68 2.84 9.90
C GLU A 374 18.85 3.24 8.97
N THR A 375 18.86 2.78 7.70
CA THR A 375 19.72 3.41 6.69
C THR A 375 19.00 4.61 6.11
N ALA A 376 19.73 5.66 5.79
CA ALA A 376 19.24 6.80 5.01
C ALA A 376 19.59 6.56 3.54
N PRO A 377 18.76 5.79 2.79
CA PRO A 377 19.06 5.48 1.40
C PRO A 377 19.09 6.76 0.55
N SER A 378 20.00 6.80 -0.42
CA SER A 378 19.98 7.84 -1.44
C SER A 378 18.73 7.69 -2.31
N MET A 379 18.28 8.77 -2.94
CA MET A 379 17.15 8.71 -3.88
C MET A 379 17.39 7.69 -5.00
N SER A 380 18.64 7.53 -5.46
CA SER A 380 18.99 6.52 -6.46
C SER A 380 18.75 5.09 -5.96
N GLN A 381 19.10 4.77 -4.72
CA GLN A 381 18.85 3.45 -4.12
C GLN A 381 17.36 3.16 -3.97
N ILE A 382 16.57 4.18 -3.67
CA ILE A 382 15.12 4.06 -3.56
C ILE A 382 14.53 3.72 -4.93
N LEU A 383 14.85 4.52 -5.95
CA LEU A 383 14.34 4.34 -7.31
C LEU A 383 14.85 3.06 -7.99
N ASP A 384 15.96 2.49 -7.52
CA ASP A 384 16.50 1.21 -7.99
C ASP A 384 15.84 -0.01 -7.31
N SER A 385 15.08 0.20 -6.22
CA SER A 385 14.45 -0.90 -5.49
C SER A 385 13.30 -1.59 -6.27
N ASP A 386 12.95 -2.81 -5.86
CA ASP A 386 11.83 -3.59 -6.44
C ASP A 386 10.57 -3.48 -5.55
N PRO A 387 9.70 -2.48 -5.77
CA PRO A 387 8.51 -2.27 -4.95
C PRO A 387 7.42 -3.29 -5.29
N VAL A 388 6.79 -3.83 -4.24
CA VAL A 388 5.61 -4.70 -4.33
C VAL A 388 4.35 -4.00 -3.84
N LEU A 389 4.49 -3.01 -2.94
CA LEU A 389 3.43 -2.06 -2.59
C LEU A 389 4.03 -0.67 -2.53
N GLN A 390 3.33 0.31 -3.11
CA GLN A 390 3.67 1.73 -3.02
C GLN A 390 2.49 2.49 -2.42
N PHE A 391 2.78 3.39 -1.48
CA PHE A 391 1.80 4.25 -0.84
C PHE A 391 2.08 5.71 -1.20
N TRP A 392 1.08 6.34 -1.78
CA TRP A 392 1.15 7.67 -2.35
C TRP A 392 0.14 8.58 -1.66
N MET A 393 0.56 9.80 -1.34
CA MET A 393 -0.29 10.81 -0.69
C MET A 393 -0.44 12.05 -1.57
N PRO A 394 -1.62 12.70 -1.60
CA PRO A 394 -1.82 13.96 -2.30
C PRO A 394 -0.73 14.95 -1.91
N ARG A 395 -0.13 15.61 -2.89
CA ARG A 395 0.85 16.67 -2.65
C ARG A 395 0.10 17.82 -1.98
N SER A 396 0.32 18.03 -0.69
CA SER A 396 -0.22 19.21 0.00
C SER A 396 0.28 20.44 -0.75
N ALA A 397 -0.60 21.42 -1.00
CA ALA A 397 -0.22 22.75 -1.45
C ALA A 397 0.57 23.54 -0.37
N ASP A 398 1.26 22.85 0.54
CA ASP A 398 2.09 23.49 1.55
C ASP A 398 3.36 24.03 0.90
N PRO A 399 3.57 25.36 0.90
CA PRO A 399 4.71 26.00 0.24
C PRO A 399 6.07 25.61 0.87
N ALA A 400 6.07 24.95 2.03
CA ALA A 400 7.29 24.43 2.65
C ALA A 400 7.85 23.21 1.91
N ASN A 401 7.02 22.26 1.47
CA ASN A 401 7.49 21.07 0.75
C ASN A 401 7.90 21.40 -0.68
N VAL A 402 7.20 22.32 -1.33
CA VAL A 402 7.57 22.86 -2.65
C VAL A 402 8.93 23.56 -2.59
N LYS A 403 9.25 24.28 -1.50
CA LYS A 403 10.57 24.91 -1.32
C LYS A 403 11.68 23.90 -1.08
N THR A 404 11.41 22.79 -0.40
CA THR A 404 12.41 21.73 -0.18
C THR A 404 12.72 20.99 -1.48
N GLU A 405 11.69 20.69 -2.28
CA GLU A 405 11.85 20.03 -3.59
C GLU A 405 12.43 20.96 -4.64
N ALA A 406 12.00 22.23 -4.71
CA ALA A 406 12.59 23.23 -5.61
C ALA A 406 14.07 23.51 -5.29
N LYS A 407 14.45 23.48 -3.99
CA LYS A 407 15.87 23.52 -3.60
C LYS A 407 16.62 22.23 -3.96
N LEU A 408 15.94 21.08 -4.00
CA LEU A 408 16.54 19.80 -4.38
C LEU A 408 16.73 19.69 -5.90
N GLU A 409 15.78 20.23 -6.69
CA GLU A 409 15.83 20.27 -8.15
C GLU A 409 16.81 21.34 -8.65
N ALA A 410 16.86 22.52 -8.02
CA ALA A 410 17.90 23.52 -8.32
C ALA A 410 19.33 22.99 -8.07
N LYS A 411 19.49 22.02 -7.14
CA LYS A 411 20.76 21.35 -6.87
C LYS A 411 21.13 20.27 -7.91
N LYS A 412 20.18 19.84 -8.75
CA LYS A 412 20.45 18.95 -9.89
C LYS A 412 20.93 19.72 -11.12
N GLU A 413 20.58 20.99 -11.24
CA GLU A 413 20.92 21.83 -12.40
C GLU A 413 22.25 22.57 -12.27
N GLU A 414 22.93 22.53 -11.12
CA GLU A 414 24.30 23.04 -11.03
C GLU A 414 25.26 22.09 -11.78
N PRO A 415 25.88 22.51 -12.90
CA PRO A 415 26.91 21.71 -13.53
C PRO A 415 28.10 21.65 -12.57
N ARG A 416 28.59 20.43 -12.31
CA ARG A 416 29.87 20.23 -11.62
C ARG A 416 30.94 20.99 -12.39
N ARG A 417 31.43 22.09 -11.80
CA ARG A 417 32.60 22.83 -12.29
C ARG A 417 33.84 21.97 -12.24
#